data_AF-A0A418RFU3-F1
#
_entry.id   AF-A0A418RFU3-F1
#
_cell.length_a   1.000
_cell.length_b   1.000
_cell.length_c   1.000
_cell.angle_alpha   90.00
_cell.angle_beta   90.00
_cell.angle_gamma   90.00
#
_symmetry.space_group_name_H-M   'P 1'
#
loop_
_entity.id
_entity.type
_entity.pdbx_description
1 polymer ?
#
loop_
_entity_poly.entity_id
_entity_poly.type
_entity_poly.pdbx_seq_one_letter_code
_entity_poly.pdbx_strand_id
1 'polypeptide(L)'
;MQAKLIINFDQLNEADFLAKSGTIVTSLTANIHYPVPWIVQVPTLEQLTTAYTEYVDSYHAAINHDSLKIALRNSARQALTNLLKRLIPYLELVAQGDTHILATAGYDLRKDIVRGGSGDILPAPNDFRVAHGAKSGTLDIHVAKLLGAGSYEVQITEADPAIEANWRHVLSSTTSAHILIEALVIGNAYWVRVRGIGSAGAGVWTEPVSMVVD
;
A
#
# COMPACT_ATOMS: atom_id res chain seq x y z
N MET A 1 9.82 1.72 9.39
CA MET A 1 10.05 0.95 8.15
C MET A 1 11.12 1.70 7.39
N GLN A 2 12.12 1.03 6.78
CA GLN A 2 13.14 1.76 5.99
C GLN A 2 12.51 2.24 4.69
N ALA A 3 12.70 3.52 4.35
CA ALA A 3 12.28 4.08 3.08
C ALA A 3 12.99 3.33 1.94
N LYS A 4 12.23 2.98 0.89
CA LYS A 4 12.73 2.22 -0.26
C LYS A 4 12.38 2.93 -1.57
N LEU A 5 13.27 2.85 -2.54
CA LEU A 5 13.03 3.35 -3.89
C LEU A 5 12.08 2.40 -4.64
N ILE A 6 11.21 2.95 -5.48
CA ILE A 6 10.28 2.17 -6.32
C ILE A 6 10.98 1.77 -7.62
N ILE A 7 10.82 0.49 -8.00
CA ILE A 7 11.43 -0.09 -9.21
C ILE A 7 10.50 -0.15 -10.43
N ASN A 8 9.22 0.22 -10.26
CA ASN A 8 8.15 0.03 -11.25
C ASN A 8 8.18 1.04 -12.42
N PHE A 9 9.20 1.87 -12.53
CA PHE A 9 9.37 2.77 -13.67
C PHE A 9 9.49 1.99 -14.98
N ASP A 10 9.90 0.72 -14.94
CA ASP A 10 9.95 -0.17 -16.09
C ASP A 10 8.57 -0.48 -16.72
N GLN A 11 7.48 -0.31 -15.96
CA GLN A 11 6.10 -0.51 -16.43
C GLN A 11 5.49 0.73 -17.09
N LEU A 12 6.19 1.87 -17.08
CA LEU A 12 5.72 3.10 -17.70
C LEU A 12 5.57 2.94 -19.21
N ASN A 13 4.74 3.76 -19.86
CA ASN A 13 4.78 3.84 -21.32
C ASN A 13 6.11 4.46 -21.78
N GLU A 14 6.42 4.43 -23.08
CA GLU A 14 7.71 4.90 -23.60
C GLU A 14 7.99 6.37 -23.28
N ALA A 15 7.00 7.24 -23.39
CA ALA A 15 7.16 8.67 -23.13
C ALA A 15 7.43 8.95 -21.63
N ASP A 16 6.67 8.30 -20.76
CA ASP A 16 6.84 8.43 -19.31
C ASP A 16 8.17 7.81 -18.84
N PHE A 17 8.58 6.67 -19.41
CA PHE A 17 9.87 6.07 -19.13
C PHE A 17 11.03 6.98 -19.57
N LEU A 18 10.94 7.62 -20.75
CA LEU A 18 11.93 8.58 -21.23
C LEU A 18 12.07 9.77 -20.28
N ALA A 19 10.96 10.36 -19.84
CA ALA A 19 10.96 11.48 -18.90
C ALA A 19 11.52 11.07 -17.52
N LYS A 20 11.09 9.92 -17.01
CA LYS A 20 11.50 9.42 -15.69
C LYS A 20 13.00 9.07 -15.65
N SER A 21 13.48 8.33 -16.64
CA SER A 21 14.90 7.96 -16.73
C SER A 21 15.81 9.18 -16.89
N GLY A 22 15.40 10.18 -17.69
CA GLY A 22 16.11 11.45 -17.80
C GLY A 22 16.18 12.23 -16.49
N THR A 23 15.07 12.24 -15.74
CA THR A 23 15.03 12.84 -14.40
C THR A 23 16.04 12.17 -13.48
N ILE A 24 16.09 10.82 -13.44
CA ILE A 24 17.04 10.07 -12.60
C ILE A 24 18.49 10.40 -12.97
N VAL A 25 18.85 10.35 -14.26
CA VAL A 25 20.21 10.66 -14.72
C VAL A 25 20.60 12.10 -14.35
N THR A 26 19.70 13.06 -14.54
CA THR A 26 19.91 14.47 -14.18
C THR A 26 20.08 14.64 -12.67
N SER A 27 19.22 14.01 -11.87
CA SER A 27 19.25 14.05 -10.41
C SER A 27 20.51 13.44 -9.80
N LEU A 28 21.16 12.48 -10.48
CA LEU A 28 22.41 11.88 -10.04
C LEU A 28 23.64 12.64 -10.55
N THR A 29 23.47 13.54 -11.53
CA THR A 29 24.56 14.36 -12.05
C THR A 29 24.89 15.48 -11.06
N ALA A 30 26.16 15.55 -10.65
CA ALA A 30 26.64 16.50 -9.64
C ALA A 30 25.88 16.45 -8.30
N ASN A 31 25.31 15.29 -7.95
CA ASN A 31 24.62 15.12 -6.68
C ASN A 31 25.61 15.00 -5.52
N ILE A 32 25.55 15.95 -4.58
CA ILE A 32 26.46 16.00 -3.42
C ILE A 32 26.33 14.79 -2.49
N HIS A 33 25.16 14.14 -2.46
CA HIS A 33 24.93 12.95 -1.64
C HIS A 33 25.42 11.66 -2.29
N TYR A 34 25.66 11.67 -3.61
CA TYR A 34 26.15 10.51 -4.37
C TYR A 34 27.41 10.89 -5.17
N PRO A 35 28.50 11.29 -4.50
CA PRO A 35 29.71 11.76 -5.18
C PRO A 35 30.35 10.64 -6.00
N VAL A 36 30.80 11.00 -7.21
CA VAL A 36 31.55 10.11 -8.09
C VAL A 36 33.04 10.08 -7.69
N PRO A 37 33.76 8.96 -7.91
CA PRO A 37 33.30 7.71 -8.49
C PRO A 37 32.52 6.85 -7.49
N TRP A 38 31.46 6.19 -7.99
CA TRP A 38 30.74 5.18 -7.21
C TRP A 38 31.54 3.88 -7.10
N ILE A 39 31.07 2.94 -6.27
CA ILE A 39 31.74 1.65 -6.06
C ILE A 39 31.81 0.83 -7.37
N VAL A 40 32.88 0.06 -7.54
CA VAL A 40 33.15 -0.72 -8.76
C VAL A 40 32.06 -1.75 -9.11
N GLN A 41 31.22 -2.13 -8.15
CA GLN A 41 30.12 -3.08 -8.36
C GLN A 41 28.84 -2.44 -8.94
N VAL A 42 28.75 -1.12 -9.07
CA VAL A 42 27.60 -0.43 -9.69
C VAL A 42 27.96 0.20 -11.04
N PRO A 43 26.99 0.43 -11.93
CA PRO A 43 27.23 1.14 -13.19
C PRO A 43 27.76 2.55 -12.93
N THR A 44 28.64 3.07 -13.78
CA THR A 44 29.13 4.45 -13.66
C THR A 44 28.11 5.48 -14.16
N LEU A 45 28.24 6.74 -13.74
CA LEU A 45 27.42 7.83 -14.27
C LEU A 45 27.56 7.97 -15.80
N GLU A 46 28.75 7.72 -16.34
CA GLU A 46 29.01 7.70 -17.78
C GLU A 46 28.25 6.58 -18.50
N GLN A 47 28.23 5.36 -17.93
CA GLN A 47 27.45 4.24 -18.46
C GLN A 47 25.95 4.55 -18.47
N LEU A 48 25.42 5.16 -17.40
CA LEU A 48 24.02 5.60 -17.36
C LEU A 48 23.72 6.65 -18.42
N THR A 49 24.58 7.67 -18.54
CA THR A 49 24.39 8.78 -19.49
C THR A 49 24.45 8.28 -20.94
N THR A 50 25.34 7.34 -21.23
CA THR A 50 25.48 6.70 -22.55
C THR A 50 24.23 5.89 -22.89
N ALA A 51 23.78 5.02 -21.98
CA ALA A 51 22.58 4.21 -22.19
C ALA A 51 21.30 5.06 -22.30
N TYR A 52 21.22 6.18 -21.56
CA TYR A 52 20.12 7.13 -21.68
C TYR A 52 20.09 7.81 -23.05
N THR A 53 21.24 8.29 -23.53
CA THR A 53 21.36 8.91 -24.86
C THR A 53 20.98 7.92 -25.97
N GLU A 54 21.47 6.68 -25.89
CA GLU A 54 21.13 5.62 -26.86
C GLU A 54 19.62 5.33 -26.90
N TYR A 55 18.97 5.33 -25.73
CA TYR A 55 17.52 5.17 -25.64
C TYR A 55 16.77 6.38 -26.22
N VAL A 56 17.21 7.61 -25.95
CA VAL A 56 16.62 8.84 -26.53
C VAL A 56 16.68 8.80 -28.06
N ASP A 57 17.84 8.45 -28.62
CA ASP A 57 18.02 8.37 -30.07
C ASP A 57 17.13 7.27 -30.68
N SER A 58 17.09 6.10 -30.05
CA SER A 58 16.25 4.98 -30.50
C SER A 58 14.75 5.29 -30.37
N TYR A 59 14.35 6.03 -29.33
CA TYR A 59 12.98 6.47 -29.12
C TYR A 59 12.52 7.37 -30.27
N HIS A 60 13.31 8.38 -30.63
CA HIS A 60 12.99 9.27 -31.75
C HIS A 60 13.02 8.55 -33.11
N ALA A 61 13.98 7.64 -33.30
CA ALA A 61 14.06 6.86 -34.53
C ALA A 61 12.82 5.97 -34.76
N ALA A 62 12.22 5.45 -33.68
CA ALA A 62 11.07 4.55 -33.72
C ALA A 62 9.71 5.26 -33.95
N ILE A 63 9.64 6.60 -34.03
CA ILE A 63 8.40 7.37 -34.20
C ILE A 63 7.60 6.93 -35.44
N ASN A 64 8.29 6.60 -36.53
CA ASN A 64 7.64 6.20 -37.79
C ASN A 64 7.17 4.72 -37.80
N HIS A 65 7.16 4.05 -36.64
CA HIS A 65 6.69 2.67 -36.47
C HIS A 65 7.41 1.59 -37.30
N ASP A 66 8.66 1.85 -37.68
CA ASP A 66 9.53 0.86 -38.31
C ASP A 66 9.86 -0.27 -37.31
N SER A 67 9.62 -1.53 -37.69
CA SER A 67 9.75 -2.69 -36.81
C SER A 67 11.18 -2.90 -36.30
N LEU A 68 12.19 -2.63 -37.13
CA LEU A 68 13.61 -2.73 -36.74
C LEU A 68 13.93 -1.62 -35.73
N LYS A 69 13.48 -0.39 -35.98
CA LYS A 69 13.72 0.72 -35.05
C LYS A 69 12.99 0.55 -33.72
N ILE A 70 11.79 -0.03 -33.73
CA ILE A 70 11.07 -0.43 -32.50
C ILE A 70 11.88 -1.47 -31.73
N ALA A 71 12.42 -2.48 -32.41
CA ALA A 71 13.24 -3.51 -31.76
C ALA A 71 14.51 -2.92 -31.12
N LEU A 72 15.18 -1.98 -31.81
CA LEU A 72 16.34 -1.25 -31.26
C LEU A 72 15.96 -0.43 -30.03
N ARG A 73 14.85 0.33 -30.07
CA ARG A 73 14.33 1.09 -28.91
C ARG A 73 14.05 0.17 -27.72
N ASN A 74 13.40 -0.97 -27.95
CA ASN A 74 13.09 -1.91 -26.87
C ASN A 74 14.36 -2.52 -26.25
N SER A 75 15.38 -2.80 -27.06
CA SER A 75 16.70 -3.25 -26.59
C SER A 75 17.40 -2.18 -25.74
N ALA A 76 17.44 -0.93 -26.22
CA ALA A 76 18.02 0.20 -25.48
C ALA A 76 17.26 0.46 -24.16
N ARG A 77 15.93 0.38 -24.17
CA ARG A 77 15.08 0.48 -22.97
C ARG A 77 15.46 -0.58 -21.94
N GLN A 78 15.62 -1.83 -22.37
CA GLN A 78 15.98 -2.94 -21.49
C GLN A 78 17.37 -2.72 -20.88
N ALA A 79 18.35 -2.31 -21.69
CA ALA A 79 19.70 -2.01 -21.23
C ALA A 79 19.69 -0.91 -20.15
N LEU A 80 19.02 0.22 -20.42
CA LEU A 80 18.89 1.32 -19.47
C LEU A 80 18.17 0.89 -18.19
N THR A 81 17.07 0.14 -18.31
CA THR A 81 16.30 -0.37 -17.16
C THR A 81 17.19 -1.21 -16.23
N ASN A 82 18.03 -2.08 -16.79
CA ASN A 82 18.92 -2.94 -16.01
C ASN A 82 19.97 -2.11 -15.24
N LEU A 83 20.53 -1.07 -15.85
CA LEU A 83 21.48 -0.17 -15.18
C LEU A 83 20.81 0.59 -14.03
N LEU A 84 19.64 1.19 -14.28
CA LEU A 84 18.89 1.94 -13.27
C LEU A 84 18.52 1.04 -12.07
N LYS A 85 17.99 -0.17 -12.32
CA LYS A 85 17.65 -1.11 -11.24
C LYS A 85 18.86 -1.57 -10.43
N ARG A 86 20.01 -1.79 -11.07
CA ARG A 86 21.25 -2.20 -10.39
C ARG A 86 21.80 -1.13 -9.45
N LEU A 87 21.48 0.14 -9.69
CA LEU A 87 21.96 1.25 -8.87
C LEU A 87 21.20 1.39 -7.54
N ILE A 88 19.94 0.96 -7.49
CA ILE A 88 19.03 1.17 -6.36
C ILE A 88 19.59 0.71 -5.01
N PRO A 89 20.13 -0.52 -4.86
CA PRO A 89 20.65 -0.98 -3.57
C PRO A 89 21.81 -0.12 -3.05
N TYR A 90 22.62 0.44 -3.95
CA TYR A 90 23.71 1.36 -3.57
C TYR A 90 23.16 2.71 -3.09
N LEU A 91 22.15 3.25 -3.78
CA LEU A 91 21.52 4.51 -3.37
C LEU A 91 20.86 4.41 -2.00
N GLU A 92 20.19 3.28 -1.74
CA GLU A 92 19.60 2.95 -0.44
C GLU A 92 20.65 2.77 0.66
N LEU A 93 21.78 2.12 0.33
CA LEU A 93 22.89 1.94 1.26
C LEU A 93 23.52 3.27 1.68
N VAL A 94 23.80 4.16 0.72
CA VAL A 94 24.40 5.48 0.98
C VAL A 94 23.45 6.36 1.79
N ALA A 95 22.15 6.31 1.52
CA ALA A 95 21.17 7.12 2.24
C ALA A 95 20.92 6.64 3.68
N GLN A 96 21.23 5.38 4.01
CA GLN A 96 21.05 4.80 5.36
C GLN A 96 19.63 4.99 5.95
N GLY A 97 18.62 5.05 5.08
CA GLY A 97 17.22 5.28 5.47
C GLY A 97 16.80 6.75 5.54
N ASP A 98 17.67 7.71 5.25
CA ASP A 98 17.34 9.13 5.14
C ASP A 98 16.54 9.40 3.86
N THR A 99 15.25 9.69 4.04
CA THR A 99 14.33 10.01 2.94
C THR A 99 14.69 11.28 2.17
N HIS A 100 15.34 12.26 2.81
CA HIS A 100 15.76 13.48 2.14
C HIS A 100 16.88 13.19 1.13
N ILE A 101 17.85 12.35 1.54
CA ILE A 101 18.92 11.91 0.65
C ILE A 101 18.34 11.09 -0.51
N LEU A 102 17.46 10.12 -0.23
CA LEU A 102 16.83 9.30 -1.27
C LEU A 102 16.00 10.13 -2.27
N ALA A 103 15.30 11.17 -1.80
CA ALA A 103 14.53 12.07 -2.65
C ALA A 103 15.41 12.78 -3.70
N THR A 104 16.71 12.98 -3.41
CA THR A 104 17.63 13.62 -4.35
C THR A 104 18.04 12.71 -5.52
N ALA A 105 17.78 11.40 -5.46
CA ALA A 105 18.19 10.45 -6.50
C ALA A 105 17.25 10.40 -7.72
N GLY A 106 16.12 11.12 -7.70
CA GLY A 106 15.14 11.17 -8.80
C GLY A 106 14.20 9.96 -8.93
N TYR A 107 14.40 8.92 -8.12
CA TYR A 107 13.49 7.77 -8.01
C TYR A 107 12.23 8.14 -7.24
N ASP A 108 11.12 7.44 -7.52
CA ASP A 108 9.94 7.57 -6.67
C ASP A 108 10.19 6.87 -5.35
N LEU A 109 9.87 7.54 -4.25
CA LEU A 109 9.91 6.95 -2.93
C LEU A 109 8.66 6.12 -2.69
N ARG A 110 8.84 4.92 -2.16
CA ARG A 110 7.72 4.20 -1.54
C ARG A 110 7.20 5.10 -0.45
N LYS A 111 5.97 5.61 -0.63
CA LYS A 111 5.25 6.27 0.45
C LYS A 111 5.26 5.30 1.62
N ASP A 112 5.83 5.72 2.74
CA ASP A 112 5.48 5.08 3.99
C ASP A 112 3.97 5.17 4.05
N ILE A 113 3.32 4.01 4.00
CA ILE A 113 1.96 3.91 4.51
C ILE A 113 2.17 4.13 6.00
N VAL A 114 2.22 5.40 6.40
CA VAL A 114 1.79 5.79 7.72
C VAL A 114 0.38 5.22 7.76
N ARG A 115 0.23 4.04 8.37
CA ARG A 115 -1.07 3.54 8.77
C ARG A 115 -1.55 4.61 9.74
N GLY A 116 -2.27 5.59 9.19
CA GLY A 116 -2.79 6.72 9.94
C GLY A 116 -3.61 6.15 11.07
N GLY A 117 -3.11 6.35 12.27
CA GLY A 117 -3.61 5.80 13.50
C GLY A 117 -2.51 6.13 14.48
N SER A 118 -2.66 7.24 15.18
CA SER A 118 -1.85 7.53 16.35
C SER A 118 -1.71 6.25 17.18
N GLY A 119 -0.66 6.10 17.98
CA GLY A 119 -0.53 4.97 18.92
C GLY A 119 -1.64 4.91 19.99
N ASP A 120 -2.72 5.66 19.79
CA ASP A 120 -3.87 5.77 20.65
C ASP A 120 -4.86 4.63 20.34
N ILE A 121 -5.61 4.28 21.36
CA ILE A 121 -6.70 3.32 21.28
C ILE A 121 -7.77 3.86 20.33
N LEU A 122 -8.20 3.05 19.37
CA LEU A 122 -9.24 3.45 18.42
C LEU A 122 -10.56 3.71 19.15
N PRO A 123 -11.30 4.79 18.80
CA PRO A 123 -12.64 5.02 19.34
C PRO A 123 -13.62 3.95 18.85
N ALA A 124 -14.80 3.92 19.47
CA ALA A 124 -15.89 3.08 19.01
C ALA A 124 -16.29 3.47 17.56
N PRO A 125 -16.49 2.49 16.65
CA PRO A 125 -17.01 2.78 15.33
C PRO A 125 -18.34 3.54 15.38
N ASN A 126 -18.47 4.60 14.58
CA ASN A 126 -19.74 5.31 14.41
C ASN A 126 -20.67 4.55 13.44
N ASP A 127 -21.92 5.00 13.33
CA ASP A 127 -22.91 4.45 12.39
C ASP A 127 -23.09 2.92 12.49
N PHE A 128 -23.03 2.41 13.73
CA PHE A 128 -23.24 0.99 14.00
C PHE A 128 -24.70 0.61 13.75
N ARG A 129 -24.92 -0.31 12.81
CA ARG A 129 -26.23 -0.84 12.45
C ARG A 129 -26.14 -2.35 12.32
N VAL A 130 -27.21 -3.01 12.75
CA VAL A 130 -27.44 -4.43 12.54
C VAL A 130 -28.72 -4.55 11.73
N ALA A 131 -28.71 -5.39 10.70
CA ALA A 131 -29.84 -5.70 9.85
C ALA A 131 -29.93 -7.20 9.60
N HIS A 132 -31.08 -7.68 9.16
CA HIS A 132 -31.22 -9.06 8.71
C HIS A 132 -30.43 -9.29 7.42
N GLY A 133 -29.72 -10.40 7.35
CA GLY A 133 -29.03 -10.80 6.13
C GLY A 133 -29.99 -11.39 5.09
N ALA A 134 -29.47 -11.75 3.91
CA ALA A 134 -30.30 -12.25 2.80
C ALA A 134 -30.92 -13.64 3.05
N LYS A 135 -30.50 -14.34 4.10
CA LYS A 135 -30.99 -15.68 4.49
C LYS A 135 -31.43 -15.66 5.94
N SER A 136 -32.45 -16.43 6.29
CA SER A 136 -32.80 -16.67 7.70
C SER A 136 -31.61 -17.21 8.48
N GLY A 137 -31.50 -16.83 9.75
CA GLY A 137 -30.37 -17.18 10.61
C GLY A 137 -29.10 -16.34 10.34
N THR A 138 -29.22 -15.20 9.64
CA THR A 138 -28.07 -14.33 9.32
C THR A 138 -28.32 -12.87 9.68
N LEU A 139 -27.27 -12.18 10.14
CA LEU A 139 -27.27 -10.75 10.42
C LEU A 139 -26.17 -10.05 9.62
N ASP A 140 -26.49 -8.93 8.99
CA ASP A 140 -25.55 -8.04 8.31
C ASP A 140 -25.26 -6.83 9.21
N ILE A 141 -23.97 -6.63 9.50
CA ILE A 141 -23.49 -5.54 10.33
C ILE A 141 -22.79 -4.49 9.47
N HIS A 142 -23.11 -3.23 9.76
CA HIS A 142 -22.47 -2.06 9.22
C HIS A 142 -21.90 -1.19 10.34
N VAL A 143 -20.72 -0.65 10.12
CA VAL A 143 -20.11 0.43 10.90
C VAL A 143 -19.42 1.42 9.95
N ALA A 144 -19.29 2.67 10.36
CA ALA A 144 -18.45 3.62 9.66
C ALA A 144 -16.98 3.18 9.70
N LYS A 145 -16.29 3.36 8.58
CA LYS A 145 -14.86 3.04 8.48
C LYS A 145 -14.04 3.91 9.44
N LEU A 146 -13.39 3.28 10.41
CA LEU A 146 -12.40 3.89 11.27
C LEU A 146 -11.04 4.02 10.56
N LEU A 147 -10.48 5.22 10.57
CA LEU A 147 -9.10 5.46 10.14
C LEU A 147 -8.15 4.75 11.11
N GLY A 148 -7.26 3.91 10.59
CA GLY A 148 -6.29 3.16 11.40
C GLY A 148 -6.75 1.77 11.85
N ALA A 149 -8.03 1.42 11.67
CA ALA A 149 -8.50 0.05 11.86
C ALA A 149 -8.02 -0.86 10.71
N GLY A 150 -7.32 -1.94 11.05
CA GLY A 150 -6.94 -3.01 10.14
C GLY A 150 -8.03 -4.09 10.03
N SER A 151 -8.84 -4.24 11.07
CA SER A 151 -10.02 -5.13 11.11
C SER A 151 -11.03 -4.63 12.14
N TYR A 152 -12.21 -5.26 12.13
CA TYR A 152 -13.30 -5.07 13.07
C TYR A 152 -13.59 -6.40 13.74
N GLU A 153 -13.62 -6.40 15.06
CA GLU A 153 -14.01 -7.55 15.85
C GLU A 153 -15.49 -7.44 16.20
N VAL A 154 -16.22 -8.54 16.04
CA VAL A 154 -17.63 -8.64 16.38
C VAL A 154 -17.83 -9.65 17.50
N GLN A 155 -18.60 -9.24 18.50
CA GLN A 155 -19.04 -10.11 19.59
C GLN A 155 -20.55 -10.11 19.70
N ILE A 156 -21.09 -11.26 20.13
CA ILE A 156 -22.52 -11.41 20.43
C ILE A 156 -22.74 -12.00 21.81
N THR A 157 -23.93 -11.77 22.36
CA THR A 157 -24.44 -12.52 23.51
C THR A 157 -25.97 -12.69 23.44
N GLU A 158 -26.47 -13.78 24.03
CA GLU A 158 -27.90 -14.07 24.21
C GLU A 158 -28.37 -13.74 25.63
N ALA A 159 -27.43 -13.39 26.52
CA ALA A 159 -27.68 -13.09 27.92
C ALA A 159 -27.54 -11.58 28.19
N ASP A 160 -27.46 -11.19 29.46
CA ASP A 160 -27.32 -9.79 29.86
C ASP A 160 -26.05 -9.15 29.25
N PRO A 161 -26.18 -8.12 28.39
CA PRO A 161 -25.04 -7.46 27.74
C PRO A 161 -24.18 -6.66 28.72
N ALA A 162 -24.66 -6.38 29.94
CA ALA A 162 -23.88 -5.68 30.97
C ALA A 162 -22.79 -6.56 31.61
N ILE A 163 -22.85 -7.89 31.44
CA ILE A 163 -21.90 -8.84 32.00
C ILE A 163 -20.87 -9.23 30.93
N GLU A 164 -19.62 -8.81 31.11
CA GLU A 164 -18.54 -9.03 30.13
C GLU A 164 -18.33 -10.51 29.78
N ALA A 165 -18.46 -11.41 30.76
CA ALA A 165 -18.27 -12.86 30.56
C ALA A 165 -19.33 -13.51 29.65
N ASN A 166 -20.45 -12.84 29.39
CA ASN A 166 -21.50 -13.34 28.51
C ASN A 166 -21.16 -13.14 27.02
N TRP A 167 -20.21 -12.26 26.72
CA TRP A 167 -19.84 -11.95 25.34
C TRP A 167 -18.92 -13.03 24.76
N ARG A 168 -19.22 -13.45 23.53
CA ARG A 168 -18.37 -14.34 22.75
C ARG A 168 -17.96 -13.71 21.44
N HIS A 169 -16.71 -13.91 21.07
CA HIS A 169 -16.20 -13.63 19.74
C HIS A 169 -16.93 -14.47 18.70
N VAL A 170 -17.38 -13.82 17.63
CA VAL A 170 -18.02 -14.49 16.49
C VAL A 170 -17.08 -14.51 15.30
N LEU A 171 -16.59 -13.32 14.92
CA LEU A 171 -15.71 -13.16 13.77
C LEU A 171 -14.90 -11.86 13.85
N SER A 172 -13.89 -11.79 12.98
CA SER A 172 -13.20 -10.54 12.64
C SER A 172 -13.34 -10.28 11.14
N SER A 173 -13.68 -9.04 10.76
CA SER A 173 -13.78 -8.62 9.35
C SER A 173 -12.76 -7.55 9.01
N THR A 174 -12.20 -7.58 7.80
CA THR A 174 -11.38 -6.47 7.26
C THR A 174 -12.23 -5.38 6.62
N THR A 175 -13.52 -5.64 6.39
CA THR A 175 -14.50 -4.66 5.90
C THR A 175 -15.25 -4.03 7.08
N SER A 176 -15.69 -2.80 6.89
CA SER A 176 -16.55 -2.06 7.84
C SER A 176 -18.04 -2.18 7.50
N ALA A 177 -18.36 -2.68 6.31
CA ALA A 177 -19.71 -2.92 5.83
C ALA A 177 -19.86 -4.37 5.39
N HIS A 178 -21.09 -4.87 5.37
CA HIS A 178 -21.42 -6.23 4.95
C HIS A 178 -20.73 -7.30 5.80
N ILE A 179 -20.63 -7.05 7.10
CA ILE A 179 -20.06 -8.01 8.04
C ILE A 179 -21.16 -9.02 8.38
N LEU A 180 -21.14 -10.16 7.71
CA LEU A 180 -22.18 -11.18 7.82
C LEU A 180 -21.89 -12.16 8.97
N ILE A 181 -22.80 -12.22 9.95
CA ILE A 181 -22.87 -13.32 10.91
C ILE A 181 -23.86 -14.35 10.37
N GLU A 182 -23.45 -15.62 10.33
CA GLU A 182 -24.27 -16.73 9.86
C GLU A 182 -24.54 -17.76 10.95
N ALA A 183 -25.47 -18.68 10.67
CA ALA A 183 -25.81 -19.82 11.54
C ALA A 183 -26.31 -19.43 12.94
N LEU A 184 -27.04 -18.33 13.04
CA LEU A 184 -27.75 -17.93 14.27
C LEU A 184 -29.07 -18.69 14.40
N VAL A 185 -29.51 -18.89 15.65
CA VAL A 185 -30.78 -19.56 15.93
C VAL A 185 -31.94 -18.59 15.65
N ILE A 186 -32.80 -18.97 14.72
CA ILE A 186 -34.00 -18.20 14.35
C ILE A 186 -34.93 -18.06 15.56
N GLY A 187 -35.47 -16.87 15.79
CA GLY A 187 -36.35 -16.54 16.90
C GLY A 187 -35.62 -16.11 18.18
N ASN A 188 -34.28 -16.27 18.25
CA ASN A 188 -33.50 -15.82 19.40
C ASN A 188 -33.11 -14.34 19.26
N ALA A 189 -33.07 -13.63 20.39
CA ALA A 189 -32.53 -12.28 20.48
C ALA A 189 -31.03 -12.32 20.78
N TYR A 190 -30.26 -11.59 19.98
CA TYR A 190 -28.82 -11.42 20.16
C TYR A 190 -28.49 -9.96 20.40
N TRP A 191 -27.69 -9.70 21.41
CA TRP A 191 -26.95 -8.44 21.55
C TRP A 191 -25.68 -8.51 20.73
N VAL A 192 -25.35 -7.44 20.01
CA VAL A 192 -24.19 -7.35 19.12
C VAL A 192 -23.40 -6.10 19.48
N ARG A 193 -22.07 -6.22 19.52
CA ARG A 193 -21.14 -5.08 19.63
C ARG A 193 -19.94 -5.27 18.72
N VAL A 194 -19.35 -4.15 18.29
CA VAL A 194 -18.22 -4.12 17.36
C VAL A 194 -17.11 -3.21 17.88
N ARG A 195 -15.84 -3.53 17.62
CA ARG A 195 -14.71 -2.61 17.83
C ARG A 195 -13.73 -2.66 16.67
N GLY A 196 -13.02 -1.57 16.43
CA GLY A 196 -11.86 -1.58 15.52
C GLY A 196 -10.64 -2.20 16.18
N ILE A 197 -9.81 -2.92 15.41
CA ILE A 197 -8.47 -3.37 15.81
C ILE A 197 -7.45 -2.60 14.97
N GLY A 198 -6.60 -1.83 15.64
CA GLY A 198 -5.57 -1.00 15.03
C GLY A 198 -4.15 -1.43 15.41
N SER A 199 -3.17 -0.60 15.06
CA SER A 199 -1.77 -0.78 15.45
C SER A 199 -1.55 -0.74 16.96
N ALA A 200 -2.36 0.01 17.70
CA ALA A 200 -2.36 0.08 19.15
C ALA A 200 -3.11 -1.08 19.84
N GLY A 201 -3.65 -2.03 19.06
CA GLY A 201 -4.44 -3.15 19.55
C GLY A 201 -5.95 -2.90 19.46
N ALA A 202 -6.69 -3.49 20.40
CA ALA A 202 -8.15 -3.44 20.42
C ALA A 202 -8.68 -2.04 20.81
N GLY A 203 -9.58 -1.50 20.00
CA GLY A 203 -10.29 -0.26 20.27
C GLY A 203 -11.44 -0.39 21.25
N VAL A 204 -12.18 0.70 21.41
CA VAL A 204 -13.39 0.77 22.24
C VAL A 204 -14.57 0.08 21.53
N TRP A 205 -15.42 -0.59 22.29
CA TRP A 205 -16.66 -1.21 21.80
C TRP A 205 -17.73 -0.17 21.46
N THR A 206 -18.54 -0.44 20.44
CA THR A 206 -19.82 0.24 20.24
C THR A 206 -20.78 -0.04 21.39
N GLU A 207 -21.75 0.85 21.57
CA GLU A 207 -22.94 0.52 22.37
C GLU A 207 -23.62 -0.73 21.79
N PRO A 208 -23.99 -1.72 22.63
CA PRO A 208 -24.67 -2.92 22.18
C PRO A 208 -26.02 -2.64 21.52
N VAL A 209 -26.30 -3.35 20.43
CA VAL A 209 -27.62 -3.34 19.76
C VAL A 209 -28.24 -4.73 19.86
N SER A 210 -29.52 -4.80 20.23
CA SER A 210 -30.28 -6.05 20.25
C SER A 210 -31.04 -6.26 18.95
N MET A 211 -31.00 -7.48 18.41
CA MET A 211 -31.78 -7.89 17.26
C MET A 211 -32.31 -9.31 17.43
N VAL A 212 -33.60 -9.52 17.12
CA VAL A 212 -34.20 -10.84 17.01
C VAL A 212 -33.90 -11.37 15.62
N VAL A 213 -33.44 -12.62 15.51
CA VAL A 213 -33.11 -13.25 14.23
C VAL A 213 -34.35 -13.89 13.61
N ASP A 214 -34.54 -13.72 12.30
CA ASP A 214 -35.62 -14.32 11.49
C ASP A 214 -35.10 -15.37 10.48
#